data_AF-A0A2G2QAY5-F1
#
_entry.id   AF-A0A2G2QAY5-F1
#
_cell.length_a   1.000
_cell.length_b   1.000
_cell.length_c   1.000
_cell.angle_alpha   90.00
_cell.angle_beta   90.00
_cell.angle_gamma   90.00
#
_symmetry.space_group_name_H-M   'P 1'
#
loop_
_entity.id
_entity.type
_entity.pdbx_description
1 polymer ?
#
loop_
_entity_poly.entity_id
_entity_poly.type
_entity_poly.pdbx_seq_one_letter_code
_entity_poly.pdbx_strand_id
1 'polypeptide(L)'
;MKKVVFIVLLAAVITAGYFFINKADEEVSAVPESTNTSTDTSPAVEADDNTSAPADSMITPVDMSEEAQTEMYNTINDYNQCMMKNRLEYHQQGIKVANVADKTLAACEPHLDSLAEVLLRNNVNEGLSKKMVHTMRSRAARRLMSAVMQSMAGQAAAMANAQPETVTAE
;
A
#
# COMPACT_ATOMS: atom_id res chain seq x y z
N MET A 1 -9.57 -24.49 -41.48
CA MET A 1 -8.11 -24.26 -41.62
C MET A 1 -7.70 -22.78 -41.62
N LYS A 2 -8.40 -21.87 -42.32
CA LYS A 2 -8.08 -20.41 -42.30
C LYS A 2 -8.04 -19.76 -40.92
N LYS A 3 -8.91 -20.15 -39.98
CA LYS A 3 -8.99 -19.54 -38.64
C LYS A 3 -7.84 -19.91 -37.69
N VAL A 4 -7.15 -21.03 -37.93
CA VAL A 4 -6.03 -21.46 -37.08
C VAL A 4 -4.73 -20.74 -37.46
N VAL A 5 -4.57 -20.39 -38.75
CA VAL A 5 -3.41 -19.64 -39.26
C VAL A 5 -3.33 -18.22 -38.66
N PHE A 6 -4.47 -17.56 -38.46
CA PHE A 6 -4.51 -16.22 -37.84
C PHE A 6 -4.09 -16.22 -36.36
N ILE A 7 -4.39 -17.29 -35.61
CA ILE A 7 -4.06 -17.38 -34.18
C ILE A 7 -2.54 -17.59 -33.98
N VAL A 8 -1.91 -18.41 -34.84
CA VAL A 8 -0.46 -18.65 -34.78
C VAL A 8 0.33 -17.40 -35.19
N LEU A 9 -0.16 -16.63 -36.17
CA LEU A 9 0.46 -15.37 -36.59
C LEU A 9 0.39 -14.29 -35.51
N LEU A 10 -0.72 -14.19 -34.77
CA LEU A 10 -0.86 -13.24 -33.66
C LEU A 10 0.08 -13.58 -32.48
N ALA A 11 0.26 -14.86 -32.17
CA ALA A 11 1.14 -15.28 -31.08
C ALA A 11 2.63 -14.98 -31.37
N ALA A 12 3.07 -15.03 -32.63
CA ALA A 12 4.46 -14.77 -33.01
C ALA A 12 4.85 -13.27 -32.98
N VAL A 13 3.89 -12.35 -33.15
CA VAL A 13 4.16 -10.89 -33.09
C VAL A 13 4.34 -10.42 -31.64
N ILE A 14 3.66 -11.05 -30.68
CA ILE A 14 3.73 -10.68 -29.26
C ILE A 14 5.10 -11.03 -28.65
N THR A 15 5.70 -12.16 -29.05
CA THR A 15 7.02 -12.57 -28.53
C THR A 15 8.17 -11.72 -29.05
N ALA A 16 8.09 -11.19 -30.28
CA ALA A 16 9.10 -10.28 -30.80
C ALA A 16 9.02 -8.88 -30.17
N GLY A 17 7.83 -8.40 -29.81
CA GLY A 17 7.64 -7.10 -29.14
C GLY A 17 8.18 -7.05 -27.72
N TYR A 18 8.12 -8.18 -26.99
CA TYR A 18 8.60 -8.25 -25.60
C TYR A 18 10.12 -8.14 -25.47
N PHE A 19 10.88 -8.49 -26.52
CA PHE A 19 12.34 -8.47 -26.47
C PHE A 19 12.95 -7.07 -26.74
N PHE A 20 12.19 -6.16 -27.34
CA PHE A 20 12.68 -4.80 -27.68
C PHE A 20 12.38 -3.74 -26.62
N ILE A 21 11.45 -3.98 -25.68
CA ILE A 21 11.10 -3.01 -24.62
C ILE A 21 12.00 -3.16 -23.37
N ASN A 22 12.69 -4.29 -23.21
CA ASN A 22 13.46 -4.60 -22.01
C ASN A 22 14.96 -4.27 -22.11
N LYS A 23 15.37 -3.37 -23.01
CA LYS A 23 16.79 -2.98 -23.13
C LYS A 23 16.98 -1.47 -23.42
N ALA A 24 17.33 -0.74 -22.35
CA ALA A 24 17.90 0.61 -22.22
C ALA A 24 17.30 1.21 -20.91
N ASP A 25 17.99 1.65 -19.87
CA ASP A 25 19.34 2.20 -19.73
C ASP A 25 19.88 1.93 -18.31
N GLU A 26 21.04 1.27 -18.21
CA GLU A 26 21.97 1.48 -17.08
C GLU A 26 22.98 2.54 -17.52
N GLU A 27 22.64 3.81 -17.34
CA GLU A 27 23.65 4.86 -17.24
C GLU A 27 23.88 5.19 -15.76
N VAL A 28 25.00 4.66 -15.26
CA VAL A 28 25.66 5.07 -14.03
C VAL A 28 26.12 6.52 -14.21
N SER A 29 25.42 7.46 -13.60
CA SER A 29 25.94 8.82 -13.40
C SER A 29 26.30 8.99 -11.93
N ALA A 30 27.60 8.84 -11.67
CA ALA A 30 28.23 9.20 -10.42
C ALA A 30 28.07 10.71 -10.17
N VAL A 31 27.56 11.08 -8.99
CA VAL A 31 27.70 12.44 -8.45
C VAL A 31 28.57 12.35 -7.19
N PRO A 32 29.66 13.12 -7.12
CA PRO A 32 30.70 12.98 -6.12
C PRO A 32 30.33 13.60 -4.75
N GLU A 33 30.93 12.99 -3.74
CA GLU A 33 31.48 13.54 -2.51
C GLU A 33 31.42 15.08 -2.36
N SER A 34 30.75 15.53 -1.29
CA SER A 34 31.11 16.78 -0.61
C SER A 34 30.97 16.62 0.89
N THR A 35 32.09 16.21 1.47
CA THR A 35 32.58 16.56 2.80
C THR A 35 32.27 18.02 3.13
N ASN A 36 31.56 18.26 4.23
CA ASN A 36 31.72 19.46 5.02
C ASN A 36 31.79 19.08 6.50
N THR A 37 33.04 18.86 6.92
CA THR A 37 33.50 18.94 8.29
C THR A 37 33.31 20.37 8.78
N SER A 38 32.58 20.55 9.89
CA SER A 38 32.75 21.71 10.76
C SER A 38 32.70 21.20 12.19
N THR A 39 33.90 20.89 12.66
CA THR A 39 34.25 20.83 14.08
C THR A 39 34.05 22.21 14.67
N ASP A 40 33.22 22.33 15.71
CA ASP A 40 33.50 23.30 16.75
C ASP A 40 33.20 22.69 18.12
N THR A 41 34.17 22.83 19.01
CA THR A 41 34.31 22.10 20.28
C THR A 41 33.87 23.01 21.42
N SER A 42 32.88 22.57 22.21
CA SER A 42 32.71 22.61 23.69
C SER A 42 33.11 23.87 24.51
N PRO A 43 32.44 24.18 25.65
CA PRO A 43 32.52 23.32 26.84
C PRO A 43 31.22 23.12 27.64
N ALA A 44 31.35 22.18 28.58
CA ALA A 44 30.37 21.43 29.35
C ALA A 44 29.62 22.17 30.49
N VAL A 45 28.75 21.37 31.12
CA VAL A 45 28.00 21.46 32.39
C VAL A 45 26.72 22.30 32.32
N GLU A 46 25.54 21.81 32.69
CA GLU A 46 25.21 21.06 33.91
C GLU A 46 24.23 19.88 33.70
N ALA A 47 24.29 18.96 34.66
CA ALA A 47 23.44 17.80 34.80
C ALA A 47 22.00 18.20 35.08
N ASP A 48 21.07 17.67 34.28
CA ASP A 48 19.67 17.59 34.66
C ASP A 48 19.30 16.12 34.86
N ASP A 49 18.83 15.88 36.08
CA ASP A 49 18.43 14.64 36.69
C ASP A 49 17.14 14.15 36.03
N ASN A 50 17.26 13.44 34.91
CA ASN A 50 16.20 12.55 34.48
C ASN A 50 16.57 11.13 34.93
N THR A 51 16.19 10.87 36.18
CA THR A 51 15.86 9.54 36.71
C THR A 51 15.42 8.64 35.56
N SER A 52 16.33 7.72 35.19
CA SER A 52 16.06 6.65 34.26
C SER A 52 15.01 5.77 34.93
N ALA A 53 13.74 5.98 34.58
CA ALA A 53 12.72 4.97 34.71
C ALA A 53 13.31 3.67 34.13
N PRO A 54 13.05 2.49 34.74
CA PRO A 54 13.58 1.25 34.20
C PRO A 54 13.25 1.22 32.71
N ALA A 55 14.26 1.01 31.88
CA ALA A 55 14.09 0.87 30.45
C ALA A 55 13.10 -0.28 30.24
N ASP A 56 11.81 0.06 30.10
CA ASP A 56 10.79 -0.86 29.62
C ASP A 56 11.34 -1.40 28.33
N SER A 57 11.76 -2.67 28.38
CA SER A 57 12.36 -3.38 27.27
C SER A 57 11.46 -3.15 26.05
N MET A 58 11.93 -2.31 25.12
CA MET A 58 11.16 -1.93 23.95
C MET A 58 11.22 -3.09 22.96
N ILE A 59 10.48 -4.17 23.26
CA ILE A 59 10.26 -5.25 22.31
C ILE A 59 9.51 -4.64 21.14
N THR A 60 10.15 -4.64 19.98
CA THR A 60 9.56 -4.24 18.72
C THR A 60 9.10 -5.48 17.95
N PRO A 61 8.29 -5.33 16.88
CA PRO A 61 7.87 -6.49 16.09
C PRO A 61 9.01 -7.36 15.56
N VAL A 62 10.21 -6.81 15.36
CA VAL A 62 11.37 -7.58 14.87
C VAL A 62 11.99 -8.47 15.95
N ASP A 63 11.72 -8.15 17.21
CA ASP A 63 12.25 -8.87 18.38
C ASP A 63 11.32 -10.02 18.81
N MET A 64 10.15 -10.16 18.17
CA MET A 64 9.23 -11.28 18.40
C MET A 64 9.81 -12.60 17.88
N SER A 65 9.30 -13.73 18.37
CA SER A 65 9.68 -15.05 17.82
C SER A 65 9.29 -15.17 16.34
N GLU A 66 9.96 -16.05 15.59
CA GLU A 66 9.64 -16.28 14.17
C GLU A 66 8.18 -16.70 13.95
N GLU A 67 7.63 -17.50 14.87
CA GLU A 67 6.23 -17.91 14.86
C GLU A 67 5.29 -16.71 15.02
N ALA A 68 5.57 -15.82 15.96
CA ALA A 68 4.80 -14.61 16.20
C ALA A 68 4.90 -13.60 15.06
N GLN A 69 6.09 -13.47 14.45
CA GLN A 69 6.27 -12.67 13.25
C GLN A 69 5.45 -13.24 12.08
N THR A 70 5.44 -14.56 11.91
CA THR A 70 4.64 -15.24 10.89
C THR A 70 3.14 -14.99 11.10
N GLU A 71 2.64 -15.12 12.34
CA GLU A 71 1.24 -14.83 12.69
C GLU A 71 0.88 -13.36 12.40
N MET A 72 1.76 -12.42 12.77
CA MET A 72 1.60 -11.00 12.48
C MET A 72 1.50 -10.75 10.96
N TYR A 73 2.42 -11.30 10.17
CA TYR A 73 2.41 -11.13 8.71
C TYR A 73 1.19 -11.75 8.05
N ASN A 74 0.75 -12.92 8.52
CA ASN A 74 -0.47 -13.56 8.04
C ASN A 74 -1.69 -12.66 8.30
N THR A 75 -1.79 -12.08 9.51
CA THR A 75 -2.87 -11.17 9.86
C THR A 75 -2.87 -9.90 9.01
N ILE A 76 -1.69 -9.34 8.72
CA ILE A 76 -1.53 -8.21 7.79
C ILE A 76 -1.97 -8.59 6.37
N ASN A 77 -1.60 -9.79 5.92
CA ASN A 77 -1.98 -10.30 4.61
C ASN A 77 -3.50 -10.49 4.51
N ASP A 78 -4.13 -11.06 5.53
CA ASP A 78 -5.58 -11.25 5.58
C ASP A 78 -6.33 -9.92 5.54
N TYR A 79 -5.83 -8.91 6.26
CA TYR A 79 -6.35 -7.54 6.16
C TYR A 79 -6.29 -7.02 4.72
N ASN A 80 -5.14 -7.15 4.05
CA ASN A 80 -4.97 -6.69 2.67
C ASN A 80 -5.87 -7.45 1.69
N GLN A 81 -6.02 -8.76 1.87
CA GLN A 81 -6.91 -9.59 1.05
C GLN A 81 -8.37 -9.19 1.27
N CYS A 82 -8.80 -9.01 2.52
CA CYS A 82 -10.12 -8.54 2.87
C CYS A 82 -10.44 -7.21 2.15
N MET A 83 -9.50 -6.27 2.19
CA MET A 83 -9.65 -4.94 1.59
C MET A 83 -9.85 -5.01 0.08
N MET A 84 -9.09 -5.88 -0.61
CA MET A 84 -9.21 -6.07 -2.05
C MET A 84 -10.52 -6.79 -2.43
N LYS A 85 -10.88 -7.83 -1.68
CA LYS A 85 -12.08 -8.63 -1.93
C LYS A 85 -13.36 -7.80 -1.72
N ASN A 86 -13.53 -7.19 -0.56
CA ASN A 86 -14.73 -6.44 -0.22
C ASN A 86 -14.93 -5.21 -1.13
N ARG A 87 -13.85 -4.54 -1.52
CA ARG A 87 -13.93 -3.43 -2.50
C ARG A 87 -14.58 -3.89 -3.81
N LEU A 88 -14.16 -5.04 -4.35
CA LEU A 88 -14.69 -5.58 -5.59
C LEU A 88 -16.14 -6.04 -5.42
N GLU A 89 -16.43 -6.77 -4.33
CA GLU A 89 -17.78 -7.27 -4.04
C GLU A 89 -18.78 -6.12 -3.86
N TYR A 90 -18.46 -5.09 -3.09
CA TYR A 90 -19.36 -3.94 -2.89
C TYR A 90 -19.56 -3.12 -4.16
N HIS A 91 -18.53 -3.00 -5.01
CA HIS A 91 -18.69 -2.39 -6.33
C HIS A 91 -19.66 -3.19 -7.20
N GLN A 92 -19.57 -4.54 -7.20
CA GLN A 92 -20.47 -5.41 -7.95
C GLN A 92 -21.91 -5.40 -7.42
N GLN A 93 -22.08 -5.23 -6.10
CA GLN A 93 -23.39 -5.10 -5.46
C GLN A 93 -24.08 -3.75 -5.73
N GLY A 94 -23.45 -2.85 -6.50
CA GLY A 94 -24.03 -1.53 -6.81
C GLY A 94 -24.07 -0.60 -5.60
N ILE A 95 -23.25 -0.84 -4.57
CA ILE A 95 -23.09 0.10 -3.46
C ILE A 95 -22.60 1.42 -4.04
N LYS A 96 -23.20 2.54 -3.57
CA LYS A 96 -22.74 3.88 -3.95
C LYS A 96 -21.24 3.97 -3.74
N VAL A 97 -20.53 4.41 -4.76
CA VAL A 97 -19.06 4.46 -4.79
C VAL A 97 -18.48 5.19 -3.57
N ALA A 98 -19.14 6.25 -3.11
CA ALA A 98 -18.80 6.97 -1.87
C ALA A 98 -18.82 6.10 -0.60
N ASN A 99 -19.71 5.09 -0.54
CA ASN A 99 -19.91 4.22 0.63
C ASN A 99 -19.08 2.94 0.56
N VAL A 100 -18.48 2.60 -0.59
CA VAL A 100 -17.66 1.39 -0.76
C VAL A 100 -16.44 1.45 0.16
N ALA A 101 -15.80 2.61 0.26
CA ALA A 101 -14.61 2.79 1.11
C ALA A 101 -14.93 2.53 2.59
N ASP A 102 -15.97 3.17 3.12
CA ASP A 102 -16.36 3.05 4.53
C ASP A 102 -16.80 1.63 4.88
N LYS A 103 -17.60 0.99 4.02
CA LYS A 103 -18.00 -0.40 4.23
C LYS A 103 -16.81 -1.36 4.20
N THR A 104 -15.87 -1.16 3.27
CA THR A 104 -14.68 -2.01 3.16
C THR A 104 -13.81 -1.88 4.40
N LEU A 105 -13.57 -0.65 4.88
CA LEU A 105 -12.81 -0.42 6.10
C LEU A 105 -13.47 -1.08 7.31
N ALA A 106 -14.77 -0.88 7.49
CA ALA A 106 -15.51 -1.46 8.61
C ALA A 106 -15.50 -3.01 8.58
N ALA A 107 -15.63 -3.61 7.40
CA ALA A 107 -15.62 -5.06 7.25
C ALA A 107 -14.25 -5.69 7.55
N CYS A 108 -13.16 -4.96 7.28
CA CYS A 108 -11.79 -5.46 7.45
C CYS A 108 -11.13 -5.05 8.76
N GLU A 109 -11.75 -4.17 9.55
CA GLU A 109 -11.28 -3.73 10.86
C GLU A 109 -10.96 -4.89 11.83
N PRO A 110 -11.72 -6.01 11.88
CA PRO A 110 -11.41 -7.12 12.78
C PRO A 110 -10.01 -7.72 12.57
N HIS A 111 -9.46 -7.68 11.35
CA HIS A 111 -8.09 -8.13 11.12
C HIS A 111 -7.05 -7.19 11.75
N LEU A 112 -7.35 -5.90 11.86
CA LEU A 112 -6.50 -4.95 12.57
C LEU A 112 -6.59 -5.12 14.08
N ASP A 113 -7.75 -5.52 14.60
CA ASP A 113 -7.91 -5.91 16.01
C ASP A 113 -7.10 -7.18 16.32
N SER A 114 -7.16 -8.19 15.46
CA SER A 114 -6.30 -9.38 15.58
C SER A 114 -4.81 -9.01 15.51
N LEU A 115 -4.41 -8.07 14.65
CA LEU A 115 -3.03 -7.61 14.58
C LEU A 115 -2.60 -6.95 15.90
N ALA A 116 -3.46 -6.11 16.49
CA ALA A 116 -3.19 -5.51 17.79
C ALA A 116 -2.99 -6.58 18.87
N GLU A 117 -3.84 -7.62 18.87
CA GLU A 117 -3.77 -8.72 19.82
C GLU A 117 -2.47 -9.51 19.68
N VAL A 118 -2.06 -9.88 18.46
CA VAL A 118 -0.79 -10.59 18.20
C VAL A 118 0.38 -9.77 18.72
N LEU A 119 0.41 -8.47 18.45
CA LEU A 119 1.48 -7.57 18.91
C LEU A 119 1.52 -7.50 20.45
N LEU A 120 0.39 -7.31 21.11
CA LEU A 120 0.31 -7.20 22.56
C LEU A 120 0.66 -8.51 23.28
N ARG A 121 0.18 -9.64 22.77
CA ARG A 121 0.46 -10.99 23.30
C ARG A 121 1.96 -11.31 23.27
N ASN A 122 2.68 -10.74 22.31
CA ASN A 122 4.12 -10.89 22.16
C ASN A 122 4.92 -9.75 22.81
N ASN A 123 4.31 -9.02 23.75
CA ASN A 123 4.94 -7.96 24.54
C ASN A 123 5.46 -6.77 23.71
N VAL A 124 4.96 -6.58 22.49
CA VAL A 124 5.25 -5.34 21.75
C VAL A 124 4.62 -4.17 22.50
N ASN A 125 5.39 -3.09 22.63
CA ASN A 125 4.94 -1.87 23.32
C ASN A 125 3.53 -1.44 22.86
N GLU A 126 2.62 -1.19 23.80
CA GLU A 126 1.22 -0.88 23.49
C GLU A 126 1.06 0.37 22.61
N GLY A 127 1.86 1.41 22.87
CA GLY A 127 1.88 2.63 22.06
C GLY A 127 2.34 2.36 20.63
N LEU A 128 3.34 1.49 20.46
CA LEU A 128 3.81 1.05 19.15
C LEU A 128 2.74 0.24 18.41
N SER A 129 2.12 -0.74 19.08
CA SER A 129 1.04 -1.57 18.52
C SER A 129 -0.13 -0.72 18.02
N LYS A 130 -0.64 0.18 18.87
CA LYS A 130 -1.71 1.13 18.51
C LYS A 130 -1.32 2.01 17.32
N LYS A 131 -0.09 2.55 17.32
CA LYS A 131 0.41 3.39 16.23
C LYS A 131 0.52 2.62 14.92
N MET A 132 0.96 1.36 14.95
CA MET A 132 1.06 0.50 13.76
C MET A 132 -0.33 0.25 13.17
N VAL A 133 -1.28 -0.20 13.98
CA VAL A 133 -2.67 -0.44 13.55
C VAL A 133 -3.32 0.82 13.00
N HIS A 134 -3.19 1.95 13.71
CA HIS A 134 -3.71 3.24 13.26
C HIS A 134 -3.10 3.68 11.92
N THR A 135 -1.79 3.49 11.76
CA THR A 135 -1.08 3.84 10.52
C THR A 135 -1.55 2.95 9.35
N MET A 136 -1.74 1.65 9.59
CA MET A 136 -2.27 0.74 8.59
C MET A 136 -3.67 1.15 8.14
N ARG A 137 -4.59 1.38 9.09
CA ARG A 137 -5.95 1.86 8.80
C ARG A 137 -5.94 3.15 8.00
N SER A 138 -5.14 4.13 8.42
CA SER A 138 -5.04 5.43 7.76
C SER A 138 -4.51 5.33 6.33
N ARG A 139 -3.49 4.49 6.11
CA ARG A 139 -2.94 4.24 4.77
C ARG A 139 -3.96 3.53 3.88
N ALA A 140 -4.66 2.54 4.42
CA ALA A 140 -5.70 1.80 3.71
C ALA A 140 -6.86 2.71 3.29
N ALA A 141 -7.35 3.57 4.19
CA ALA A 141 -8.41 4.52 3.90
C ALA A 141 -8.02 5.48 2.76
N ARG A 142 -6.82 6.06 2.81
CA ARG A 142 -6.31 6.95 1.74
C ARG A 142 -6.21 6.23 0.39
N ARG A 143 -5.73 4.99 0.39
CA ARG A 143 -5.63 4.16 -0.83
C ARG A 143 -7.01 3.85 -1.41
N LEU A 144 -7.96 3.47 -0.57
CA LEU A 144 -9.34 3.22 -1.00
C LEU A 144 -9.99 4.47 -1.58
N MET A 145 -9.89 5.62 -0.90
CA MET A 145 -10.47 6.88 -1.38
C MET A 145 -9.87 7.28 -2.73
N SER A 146 -8.55 7.19 -2.89
CA SER A 146 -7.89 7.46 -4.17
C SER A 146 -8.39 6.54 -5.28
N ALA A 147 -8.47 5.24 -5.01
CA ALA A 147 -8.96 4.26 -5.98
C ALA A 147 -10.44 4.45 -6.34
N VAL A 148 -11.25 4.87 -5.37
CA VAL A 148 -12.65 5.25 -5.56
C VAL A 148 -12.77 6.49 -6.45
N MET A 149 -12.00 7.55 -6.18
CA MET A 149 -11.99 8.77 -7.00
C MET A 149 -11.52 8.49 -8.42
N GLN A 150 -10.49 7.66 -8.60
CA GLN A 150 -10.03 7.25 -9.92
C GLN A 150 -11.12 6.49 -10.70
N SER A 151 -11.86 5.60 -10.03
CA SER A 151 -12.99 4.90 -10.65
C SER A 151 -14.09 5.87 -11.07
N MET A 152 -14.45 6.84 -10.21
CA MET A 152 -15.43 7.88 -10.55
C MET A 152 -14.98 8.73 -11.74
N ALA A 153 -13.72 9.16 -11.77
CA ALA A 153 -13.17 9.94 -12.87
C ALA A 153 -13.20 9.15 -14.18
N GLY A 154 -12.85 7.85 -14.14
CA GLY A 154 -12.95 6.96 -15.30
C GLY A 154 -14.39 6.79 -15.79
N GLN A 155 -15.35 6.64 -14.87
CA GLN A 155 -16.78 6.58 -15.22
C GLN A 155 -17.26 7.90 -15.84
N ALA A 156 -16.87 9.04 -15.27
CA ALA A 156 -17.23 10.36 -15.79
C ALA A 156 -16.65 10.59 -17.20
N ALA A 157 -15.38 10.23 -17.43
CA ALA A 157 -14.76 10.32 -18.74
C ALA A 157 -15.41 9.39 -19.77
N ALA A 158 -15.74 8.15 -19.38
CA ALA A 158 -16.45 7.21 -20.24
C ALA A 158 -17.84 7.73 -20.62
N MET A 159 -18.58 8.32 -19.68
CA MET A 159 -19.88 8.95 -19.97
C MET A 159 -19.75 10.16 -20.88
N ALA A 160 -18.70 10.99 -20.71
CA ALA A 160 -18.45 12.14 -21.57
C ALA A 160 -18.14 11.72 -23.02
N ASN A 161 -17.39 10.63 -23.22
CA ASN A 161 -17.04 10.11 -24.55
C ASN A 161 -18.12 9.22 -25.17
N ALA A 162 -19.08 8.73 -24.37
CA ALA A 162 -20.21 7.93 -24.84
C ALA A 162 -21.44 8.78 -25.24
N GLN A 163 -21.41 10.10 -25.03
CA GLN A 163 -22.40 10.98 -25.63
C GLN A 163 -22.18 10.96 -27.15
N PRO A 164 -23.16 10.51 -27.95
CA PRO A 164 -23.00 10.54 -29.40
C PRO A 164 -22.79 11.98 -29.81
N GLU A 165 -21.74 12.25 -30.58
CA GLU A 165 -21.66 13.47 -31.36
C GLU A 165 -22.99 13.59 -32.11
N THR A 166 -23.83 14.54 -31.68
CA THR A 166 -25.01 14.92 -32.44
C THR A 166 -24.48 15.40 -33.78
N VAL A 167 -24.57 14.54 -34.78
CA VAL A 167 -24.37 14.88 -36.18
C VAL A 167 -25.30 16.05 -36.46
N THR A 168 -24.76 17.26 -36.43
CA THR A 168 -25.37 18.44 -37.03
C THR A 168 -25.38 18.19 -38.53
N ALA A 169 -26.45 17.55 -39.00
CA ALA A 169 -26.82 17.56 -40.40
C ALA A 169 -27.50 18.91 -40.67
N GLU A 170 -26.72 19.85 -41.18
CA GLU A 170 -27.21 21.05 -41.86
C GLU A 170 -27.31 20.79 -43.36
#